data_AF-A0A3P3Y708-F1
#
_entry.id   AF-A0A3P3Y708-F1
#
_cell.length_a   1.000
_cell.length_b   1.000
_cell.length_c   1.000
_cell.angle_alpha   90.00
_cell.angle_beta   90.00
_cell.angle_gamma   90.00
#
_symmetry.space_group_name_H-M   'P 1'
#
loop_
_entity.id
_entity.type
_entity.pdbx_description
1 polymer ?
#
loop_
_entity_poly.entity_id
_entity_poly.type
_entity_poly.pdbx_seq_one_letter_code
_entity_poly.pdbx_strand_id
1 'polypeptide(L)'
;MAADAFDLLDRTVDTIPLVVLRLSLQSILAVVRLCYASPTANEPFCSLHQRAQQHLDAANADLTVLKQELVDQVRELDALRTQVALLSGVNSRLETELQGEQRRCKVVERKAMMVAEHLRSTRAECNRLTMLADTLATRCDSAVASDDRHAKEHEGRVRDLQDKLQSVQVEVDADRRNGTDQAARIAALDNENARLGVEVDVLRTAIDAMASSVRDAAHDGDTDRLAAIIDGISATAKRGPKRALGTGDDVPVFLRYDGWVPYCPIPKDAVKAACKRVWALKTGCPNTLADVFHTYMIRKEPDTRKRCEFVYNFVDELERYAPTDVECDLFRRVLFQELSEDIIEEQELMASELERCLRLCASNGIVETDMFIDAIRLFFPDKTDARLADLRELVENDATKNGSVQIDRLLPSDDTHQSPFLDRARCQLVTEVVEFRASIEKALWGCADTEGGRAARLTCEDARKALRQVEPHYTAKEVDDMIARGLGTDNADAIDLQAFLKRLLSSGSLMAPRRLYKKGAAVDETVQEVLHRQQAAEYS
;
A
#
# COMPACT_ATOMS: atom_id res chain seq x y z
N MET A 1 -36.89 35.04 -34.69
CA MET A 1 -37.48 33.94 -33.90
C MET A 1 -37.01 32.57 -34.35
N ALA A 2 -37.33 32.09 -35.57
CA ALA A 2 -36.82 30.79 -36.02
C ALA A 2 -35.29 30.76 -36.15
N ALA A 3 -34.68 31.82 -36.70
CA ALA A 3 -33.22 31.97 -36.73
C ALA A 3 -32.60 32.04 -35.32
N ASP A 4 -33.15 32.88 -34.44
CA ASP A 4 -32.67 33.02 -33.05
C ASP A 4 -32.77 31.72 -32.22
N ALA A 5 -33.80 30.90 -32.46
CA ALA A 5 -33.96 29.60 -31.82
C ALA A 5 -32.91 28.59 -32.28
N PHE A 6 -32.42 28.70 -33.52
CA PHE A 6 -31.37 27.85 -34.06
C PHE A 6 -29.97 28.33 -33.69
N ASP A 7 -29.71 29.64 -33.62
CA ASP A 7 -28.46 30.17 -33.03
C ASP A 7 -28.31 29.74 -31.57
N LEU A 8 -29.42 29.63 -30.84
CA LEU A 8 -29.44 29.06 -29.50
C LEU A 8 -29.16 27.55 -29.53
N LEU A 9 -29.72 26.82 -30.49
CA LEU A 9 -29.48 25.39 -30.66
C LEU A 9 -28.01 25.10 -31.00
N ASP A 10 -27.39 25.82 -31.94
CA ASP A 10 -25.98 25.67 -32.31
C ASP A 10 -25.03 25.95 -31.14
N ARG A 11 -25.40 26.85 -30.22
CA ARG A 11 -24.63 27.13 -29.00
C ARG A 11 -24.84 26.13 -27.88
N THR A 12 -25.91 25.33 -27.93
CA THR A 12 -26.32 24.43 -26.84
C THR A 12 -26.30 22.96 -27.22
N VAL A 13 -26.12 22.62 -28.50
CA VAL A 13 -26.08 21.24 -29.03
C VAL A 13 -25.09 20.36 -28.25
N ASP A 14 -23.94 20.91 -27.86
CA ASP A 14 -22.91 20.17 -27.11
C ASP A 14 -23.25 19.94 -25.63
N THR A 15 -24.32 20.58 -25.13
CA THR A 15 -24.74 20.53 -23.72
C THR A 15 -26.05 19.79 -23.50
N ILE A 16 -26.77 19.46 -24.57
CA ILE A 16 -28.09 18.80 -24.49
C ILE A 16 -27.90 17.28 -24.62
N PRO A 17 -28.47 16.47 -23.71
CA PRO A 17 -28.45 15.01 -23.84
C PRO A 17 -28.97 14.57 -25.23
N LEU A 18 -28.21 13.70 -25.91
CA LEU A 18 -28.46 13.27 -27.31
C LEU A 18 -29.91 12.82 -27.58
N VAL A 19 -30.57 12.18 -26.61
CA VAL A 19 -31.97 11.74 -26.72
C VAL A 19 -32.94 12.93 -26.79
N VAL A 20 -32.68 13.97 -25.98
CA VAL A 20 -33.47 15.21 -25.96
C VAL A 20 -33.25 16.00 -27.25
N LEU A 21 -32.00 16.09 -27.71
CA LEU A 21 -31.65 16.74 -28.98
C LEU A 21 -32.40 16.09 -30.15
N ARG A 22 -32.42 14.75 -30.22
CA ARG A 22 -33.15 13.99 -31.26
C ARG A 22 -34.64 14.26 -31.26
N LEU A 23 -35.30 14.24 -30.10
CA LEU A 23 -36.75 14.50 -29.97
C LEU A 23 -37.10 15.95 -30.33
N SER A 24 -36.25 16.91 -29.93
CA SER A 24 -36.41 18.32 -30.29
C SER A 24 -36.25 18.55 -31.78
N LEU A 25 -35.24 17.96 -32.42
CA LEU A 25 -35.04 18.04 -33.88
C LEU A 25 -36.19 17.38 -34.66
N GLN A 26 -36.71 16.24 -34.20
CA GLN A 26 -37.89 15.60 -34.80
C GLN A 26 -39.14 16.49 -34.70
N SER A 27 -39.33 17.15 -33.56
CA SER A 27 -40.45 18.07 -33.35
C SER A 27 -40.33 19.32 -34.22
N ILE A 28 -39.11 19.88 -34.35
CA ILE A 28 -38.84 21.01 -35.24
C ILE A 28 -39.08 20.63 -36.70
N LEU A 29 -38.61 19.46 -37.15
CA LEU A 29 -38.85 18.96 -38.50
C LEU A 29 -40.34 18.73 -38.79
N ALA A 30 -41.11 18.26 -37.80
CA ALA A 30 -42.56 18.11 -37.94
C ALA A 30 -43.27 19.46 -38.10
N VAL A 31 -42.89 20.47 -37.31
CA VAL A 31 -43.42 21.84 -37.42
C VAL A 31 -43.06 22.47 -38.76
N VAL A 32 -41.79 22.35 -39.20
CA VAL A 32 -41.34 22.84 -40.49
C VAL A 32 -42.14 22.21 -41.63
N ARG A 33 -42.36 20.88 -41.61
CA ARG A 33 -43.20 20.18 -42.60
C ARG A 33 -44.65 20.66 -42.63
N LEU A 34 -45.22 21.03 -41.49
CA LEU A 34 -46.57 21.62 -41.43
C LEU A 34 -46.60 23.03 -42.03
N CYS A 35 -45.55 23.82 -41.85
CA CYS A 35 -45.42 25.16 -42.47
C CYS A 35 -45.23 25.08 -44.00
N TYR A 36 -44.62 24.01 -44.52
CA TYR A 36 -44.46 23.74 -45.95
C TYR A 36 -45.77 23.53 -46.73
N ALA A 37 -46.90 23.33 -46.06
CA ALA A 37 -48.20 23.23 -46.72
C ALA A 37 -48.70 24.59 -47.28
N SER A 38 -48.00 25.71 -47.00
CA SER A 38 -48.33 27.04 -47.53
C SER A 38 -47.48 27.38 -48.77
N PRO A 39 -48.08 27.63 -49.95
CA PRO A 39 -47.38 27.73 -51.23
C PRO A 39 -46.56 29.03 -51.46
N THR A 40 -46.36 29.87 -50.44
CA THR A 40 -45.72 31.20 -50.58
C THR A 40 -44.39 31.38 -49.84
N ALA A 41 -43.86 30.35 -49.18
CA ALA A 41 -42.67 30.46 -48.33
C ALA A 41 -41.54 29.51 -48.79
N ASN A 42 -40.86 29.80 -49.90
CA ASN A 42 -40.10 28.76 -50.62
C ASN A 42 -38.55 28.75 -50.51
N GLU A 43 -37.87 29.79 -50.03
CA GLU A 43 -36.38 29.75 -49.98
C GLU A 43 -35.76 29.61 -48.58
N PRO A 44 -36.10 30.43 -47.57
CA PRO A 44 -35.43 30.37 -46.26
C PRO A 44 -35.79 29.11 -45.45
N PHE A 45 -36.91 28.45 -45.75
CA PHE A 45 -37.31 27.22 -45.06
C PHE A 45 -36.62 25.97 -45.62
N CYS A 46 -36.13 26.01 -46.88
CA CYS A 46 -35.41 24.90 -47.51
C CYS A 46 -34.04 24.69 -46.87
N SER A 47 -33.29 25.78 -46.66
CA SER A 47 -32.01 25.73 -45.96
C SER A 47 -32.18 25.31 -44.49
N LEU A 48 -33.27 25.74 -43.84
CA LEU A 48 -33.59 25.36 -42.46
C LEU A 48 -33.90 23.86 -42.33
N HIS A 49 -34.75 23.34 -43.23
CA HIS A 49 -35.06 21.91 -43.27
C HIS A 49 -33.81 21.08 -43.50
N GLN A 50 -32.94 21.52 -44.42
CA GLN A 50 -31.69 20.83 -44.73
C GLN A 50 -30.72 20.81 -43.54
N ARG A 51 -30.55 21.93 -42.82
CA ARG A 51 -29.70 21.96 -41.60
C ARG A 51 -30.27 21.09 -40.49
N ALA A 52 -31.56 21.20 -40.19
CA ALA A 52 -32.20 20.38 -39.17
C ALA A 52 -32.10 18.87 -39.49
N GLN A 53 -32.20 18.51 -40.77
CA GLN A 53 -32.00 17.13 -41.22
C GLN A 53 -30.53 16.69 -41.06
N GLN A 54 -29.56 17.54 -41.39
CA GLN A 54 -28.12 17.25 -41.18
C GLN A 54 -27.78 17.01 -39.70
N HIS A 55 -28.27 17.85 -38.79
CA HIS A 55 -28.06 17.64 -37.35
C HIS A 55 -28.77 16.39 -36.84
N LEU A 56 -29.96 16.07 -37.36
CA LEU A 56 -30.65 14.83 -37.00
C LEU A 56 -29.89 13.59 -37.50
N ASP A 57 -29.34 13.63 -38.71
CA ASP A 57 -28.55 12.54 -39.28
C ASP A 57 -27.24 12.34 -38.51
N ALA A 58 -26.56 13.42 -38.11
CA ALA A 58 -25.38 13.38 -37.25
C ALA A 58 -25.71 12.78 -35.86
N ALA A 59 -26.75 13.28 -35.19
CA ALA A 59 -27.17 12.75 -33.89
C ALA A 59 -27.61 11.27 -33.97
N ASN A 60 -28.21 10.84 -35.08
CA ASN A 60 -28.54 9.42 -35.31
C ASN A 60 -27.28 8.57 -35.54
N ALA A 61 -26.25 9.12 -36.19
CA ALA A 61 -24.96 8.44 -36.37
C ALA A 61 -24.27 8.23 -35.01
N ASP A 62 -24.17 9.28 -34.18
CA ASP A 62 -23.59 9.20 -32.84
C ASP A 62 -24.36 8.23 -31.94
N LEU A 63 -25.69 8.27 -31.98
CA LEU A 63 -26.54 7.34 -31.24
C LEU A 63 -26.40 5.89 -31.75
N THR A 64 -25.99 5.69 -33.01
CA THR A 64 -25.67 4.36 -33.54
C THR A 64 -24.33 3.86 -33.01
N VAL A 65 -23.31 4.73 -32.90
CA VAL A 65 -22.01 4.42 -32.28
C VAL A 65 -22.19 4.03 -30.82
N LEU A 66 -22.90 4.86 -30.03
CA LEU A 66 -23.19 4.58 -28.62
C LEU A 66 -23.96 3.27 -28.41
N LYS A 67 -24.92 2.97 -29.30
CA LYS A 67 -25.63 1.68 -29.27
C LYS A 67 -24.68 0.51 -29.51
N GLN A 68 -23.74 0.65 -30.45
CA GLN A 68 -22.78 -0.40 -30.75
C GLN A 68 -21.82 -0.61 -29.59
N GLU A 69 -21.32 0.48 -28.98
CA GLU A 69 -20.50 0.41 -27.75
C GLU A 69 -21.24 -0.29 -26.61
N LEU A 70 -22.52 0.05 -26.38
CA LEU A 70 -23.33 -0.62 -25.36
C LEU A 70 -23.52 -2.12 -25.67
N VAL A 71 -23.72 -2.49 -26.93
CA VAL A 71 -23.82 -3.91 -27.34
C VAL A 71 -22.50 -4.64 -27.07
N ASP A 72 -21.36 -4.02 -27.35
CA ASP A 72 -20.05 -4.63 -27.12
C ASP A 72 -19.74 -4.74 -25.62
N GLN A 73 -20.15 -3.76 -24.80
CA GLN A 73 -20.10 -3.84 -23.34
C GLN A 73 -20.99 -4.96 -22.77
N VAL A 74 -22.21 -5.14 -23.30
CA VAL A 74 -23.09 -6.25 -22.88
C VAL A 74 -22.47 -7.60 -23.23
N ARG A 75 -21.81 -7.73 -24.38
CA ARG A 75 -21.06 -8.95 -24.76
C ARG A 75 -19.91 -9.23 -23.81
N GLU A 76 -19.16 -8.20 -23.41
CA GLU A 76 -18.07 -8.34 -22.43
C GLU A 76 -18.60 -8.79 -21.06
N LEU A 77 -19.71 -8.23 -20.59
CA LEU A 77 -20.38 -8.67 -19.36
C LEU A 77 -20.83 -10.14 -19.43
N ASP A 78 -21.38 -10.58 -20.56
CA ASP A 78 -21.78 -11.99 -20.73
C ASP A 78 -20.56 -12.94 -20.81
N ALA A 79 -19.44 -12.49 -21.39
CA ALA A 79 -18.18 -13.23 -21.34
C ALA A 79 -17.66 -13.38 -19.90
N LEU A 80 -17.68 -12.30 -19.11
CA LEU A 80 -17.30 -12.33 -17.69
C LEU A 80 -18.23 -13.23 -16.86
N ARG A 81 -19.55 -13.19 -17.10
CA ARG A 81 -20.52 -14.11 -16.47
C ARG A 81 -20.21 -15.57 -16.78
N THR A 82 -19.83 -15.86 -18.03
CA THR A 82 -19.44 -17.21 -18.44
C THR A 82 -18.16 -17.65 -17.73
N GLN A 83 -17.18 -16.75 -17.58
CA GLN A 83 -15.94 -17.02 -16.84
C GLN A 83 -16.22 -17.29 -15.35
N VAL A 84 -17.10 -16.52 -14.72
CA VAL A 84 -17.54 -16.75 -13.32
C VAL A 84 -18.22 -18.12 -13.18
N ALA A 85 -19.07 -18.51 -14.13
CA ALA A 85 -19.71 -19.83 -14.13
C ALA A 85 -18.68 -20.98 -14.25
N LEU A 86 -17.66 -20.81 -15.10
CA LEU A 86 -16.56 -21.77 -15.22
C LEU A 86 -15.75 -21.89 -13.92
N LEU A 87 -15.38 -20.76 -13.31
CA LEU A 87 -14.66 -20.74 -12.03
C LEU A 87 -15.48 -21.36 -10.89
N SER A 88 -16.79 -21.10 -10.84
CA SER A 88 -17.70 -21.75 -9.88
C SER A 88 -17.73 -23.27 -10.08
N GLY A 89 -17.67 -23.75 -11.33
CA GLY A 89 -17.58 -25.17 -11.65
C GLY A 89 -16.25 -25.79 -11.20
N VAL A 90 -15.13 -25.08 -11.38
CA VAL A 90 -13.81 -25.50 -10.87
C VAL A 90 -13.81 -25.56 -9.34
N ASN A 91 -14.36 -24.56 -8.65
CA ASN A 91 -14.44 -24.54 -7.20
C ASN A 91 -15.23 -25.74 -6.65
N SER A 92 -16.38 -26.06 -7.26
CA SER A 92 -17.17 -27.24 -6.86
C SER A 92 -16.41 -28.57 -7.07
N ARG A 93 -15.59 -28.69 -8.13
CA ARG A 93 -14.73 -29.86 -8.33
C ARG A 93 -13.64 -29.95 -7.26
N LEU A 94 -12.97 -28.85 -6.93
CA LEU A 94 -11.96 -28.79 -5.87
C LEU A 94 -12.56 -29.12 -4.50
N GLU A 95 -13.76 -28.64 -4.18
CA GLU A 95 -14.49 -29.02 -2.96
C GLU A 95 -14.77 -30.53 -2.91
N THR A 96 -15.15 -31.12 -4.05
CA THR A 96 -15.41 -32.56 -4.15
C THR A 96 -14.12 -33.38 -3.98
N GLU A 97 -13.02 -32.94 -4.59
CA GLU A 97 -11.69 -33.56 -4.42
C GLU A 97 -11.20 -33.45 -2.97
N LEU A 98 -11.36 -32.27 -2.35
CA LEU A 98 -11.03 -32.03 -0.95
C LEU A 98 -11.82 -32.96 -0.02
N GLN A 99 -13.13 -33.09 -0.22
CA GLN A 99 -13.95 -34.05 0.52
C GLN A 99 -13.50 -35.50 0.29
N GLY A 100 -13.07 -35.84 -0.93
CA GLY A 100 -12.50 -37.13 -1.27
C GLY A 100 -11.21 -37.42 -0.50
N GLU A 101 -10.29 -36.46 -0.45
CA GLU A 101 -9.04 -36.56 0.31
C GLU A 101 -9.26 -36.61 1.81
N GLN A 102 -10.19 -35.81 2.36
CA GLN A 102 -10.58 -35.90 3.77
C GLN A 102 -11.13 -37.29 4.12
N ARG A 103 -11.90 -37.93 3.23
CA ARG A 103 -12.37 -39.31 3.44
C ARG A 103 -11.22 -40.31 3.39
N ARG A 104 -10.25 -40.14 2.48
CA ARG A 104 -9.04 -40.99 2.41
C ARG A 104 -8.20 -40.87 3.67
N CYS A 105 -7.97 -39.65 4.15
CA CYS A 105 -7.24 -39.37 5.38
C CYS A 105 -7.91 -40.05 6.60
N LYS A 106 -9.24 -39.95 6.75
CA LYS A 106 -9.98 -40.66 7.80
C LYS A 106 -9.84 -42.19 7.74
N VAL A 107 -9.71 -42.77 6.54
CA VAL A 107 -9.46 -44.22 6.37
C VAL A 107 -8.04 -44.57 6.82
N VAL A 108 -7.04 -43.74 6.46
CA VAL A 108 -5.65 -43.91 6.90
C VAL A 108 -5.54 -43.78 8.42
N GLU A 109 -6.19 -42.80 9.05
CA GLU A 109 -6.24 -42.65 10.51
C GLU A 109 -6.83 -43.88 11.20
N ARG A 110 -7.94 -44.43 10.69
CA ARG A 110 -8.53 -45.67 11.22
C ARG A 110 -7.59 -46.86 11.09
N LYS A 111 -6.91 -47.01 9.94
CA LYS A 111 -5.91 -48.07 9.74
C LYS A 111 -4.73 -47.90 10.71
N ALA A 112 -4.18 -46.70 10.83
CA ALA A 112 -3.10 -46.40 11.75
C ALA A 112 -3.49 -46.70 13.21
N MET A 113 -4.73 -46.41 13.60
CA MET A 113 -5.28 -46.73 14.92
C MET A 113 -5.35 -48.24 15.16
N MET A 114 -5.85 -49.01 14.18
CA MET A 114 -5.86 -50.48 14.22
C MET A 114 -4.46 -51.07 14.32
N VAL A 115 -3.50 -50.57 13.53
CA VAL A 115 -2.10 -51.04 13.58
C VAL A 115 -1.47 -50.71 14.94
N ALA A 116 -1.71 -49.51 15.48
CA ALA A 116 -1.24 -49.11 16.80
C ALA A 116 -1.83 -49.98 17.93
N GLU A 117 -3.07 -50.46 17.79
CA GLU A 117 -3.69 -51.40 18.73
C GLU A 117 -3.11 -52.82 18.58
N HIS A 118 -2.88 -53.27 17.35
CA HIS A 118 -2.22 -54.55 17.08
C HIS A 118 -0.79 -54.58 17.65
N LEU A 119 -0.02 -53.50 17.46
CA LEU A 119 1.32 -53.31 18.03
C LEU A 119 1.31 -53.30 19.57
N ARG A 120 0.30 -52.66 20.19
CA ARG A 120 0.14 -52.70 21.66
C ARG A 120 -0.12 -54.12 22.15
N SER A 121 -0.95 -54.88 21.45
CA SER A 121 -1.25 -56.28 21.76
C SER A 121 -0.01 -57.18 21.60
N THR A 122 0.70 -57.08 20.48
CA THR A 122 1.94 -57.85 20.25
C THR A 122 3.04 -57.50 21.24
N ARG A 123 3.20 -56.22 21.60
CA ARG A 123 4.15 -55.79 22.64
C ARG A 123 3.77 -56.35 24.01
N ALA A 124 2.49 -56.40 24.36
CA ALA A 124 2.02 -57.00 25.60
C ALA A 124 2.34 -58.51 25.64
N GLU A 125 2.13 -59.24 24.53
CA GLU A 125 2.49 -60.67 24.47
C GLU A 125 4.00 -60.89 24.51
N CYS A 126 4.80 -60.05 23.84
CA CYS A 126 6.26 -60.10 23.97
C CYS A 126 6.71 -59.91 25.42
N ASN A 127 6.18 -58.90 26.12
CA ASN A 127 6.48 -58.68 27.54
C ASN A 127 6.08 -59.88 28.41
N ARG A 128 4.93 -60.51 28.11
CA ARG A 128 4.46 -61.72 28.80
C ARG A 128 5.39 -62.91 28.58
N LEU A 129 5.84 -63.12 27.35
CA LEU A 129 6.80 -64.16 26.99
C LEU A 129 8.18 -63.92 27.61
N THR A 130 8.65 -62.67 27.65
CA THR A 130 9.90 -62.31 28.35
C THR A 130 9.80 -62.63 29.84
N MET A 131 8.71 -62.24 30.51
CA MET A 131 8.50 -62.59 31.92
C MET A 131 8.47 -64.12 32.14
N LEU A 132 7.84 -64.89 31.25
CA LEU A 132 7.84 -66.35 31.32
C LEU A 132 9.25 -66.93 31.13
N ALA A 133 10.02 -66.39 30.18
CA ALA A 133 11.41 -66.78 29.96
C ALA A 133 12.28 -66.49 31.18
N ASP A 134 12.16 -65.31 31.79
CA ASP A 134 12.89 -64.95 33.02
C ASP A 134 12.50 -65.86 34.21
N THR A 135 11.21 -66.20 34.31
CA THR A 135 10.70 -67.13 35.34
C THR A 135 11.21 -68.57 35.11
N LEU A 136 11.33 -68.99 33.86
CA LEU A 136 11.91 -70.29 33.50
C LEU A 136 13.42 -70.30 33.69
N ALA A 137 14.13 -69.23 33.35
CA ALA A 137 15.56 -69.09 33.56
C ALA A 137 15.91 -69.18 35.05
N THR A 138 15.20 -68.43 35.89
CA THR A 138 15.37 -68.51 37.36
C THR A 138 15.04 -69.90 37.93
N ARG A 139 14.11 -70.64 37.32
CA ARG A 139 13.84 -72.05 37.68
C ARG A 139 14.89 -73.03 37.14
N CYS A 140 15.43 -72.80 35.95
CA CYS A 140 16.47 -73.64 35.35
C CYS A 140 17.84 -73.43 36.01
N ASP A 141 18.16 -72.22 36.48
CA ASP A 141 19.35 -71.96 37.31
C ASP A 141 19.28 -72.76 38.64
N SER A 142 18.08 -73.12 39.08
CA SER A 142 17.86 -74.03 40.21
C SER A 142 17.82 -75.53 39.84
N ALA A 143 17.79 -75.86 38.54
CA ALA A 143 17.63 -77.20 38.00
C ALA A 143 18.56 -77.44 36.80
N VAL A 144 19.88 -77.44 37.02
CA VAL A 144 20.85 -77.77 35.97
C VAL A 144 20.73 -79.25 35.59
N ALA A 145 20.27 -79.50 34.35
CA ALA A 145 20.99 -80.30 33.33
C ALA A 145 20.11 -80.92 32.22
N SER A 146 18.79 -80.70 32.14
CA SER A 146 17.97 -81.53 31.21
C SER A 146 17.15 -80.85 30.10
N ASP A 147 17.02 -79.52 29.98
CA ASP A 147 16.04 -78.97 29.01
C ASP A 147 16.48 -77.75 28.17
N ASP A 148 17.67 -77.86 27.58
CA ASP A 148 18.26 -76.87 26.65
C ASP A 148 17.47 -76.70 25.32
N ARG A 149 16.50 -77.58 25.02
CA ARG A 149 15.69 -77.50 23.79
C ARG A 149 14.58 -76.45 23.87
N HIS A 150 13.89 -76.35 25.00
CA HIS A 150 12.76 -75.43 25.14
C HIS A 150 13.22 -73.96 25.20
N ALA A 151 14.38 -73.68 25.80
CA ALA A 151 14.98 -72.34 25.81
C ALA A 151 15.31 -71.84 24.40
N LYS A 152 15.91 -72.69 23.55
CA LYS A 152 16.23 -72.35 22.15
C LYS A 152 14.98 -72.12 21.30
N GLU A 153 13.90 -72.88 21.53
CA GLU A 153 12.63 -72.67 20.84
C GLU A 153 11.96 -71.34 21.23
N HIS A 154 12.05 -70.97 22.51
CA HIS A 154 11.57 -69.67 23.00
C HIS A 154 12.40 -68.49 22.47
N GLU A 155 13.74 -68.59 22.46
CA GLU A 155 14.59 -67.57 21.84
C GLU A 155 14.31 -67.39 20.34
N GLY A 156 14.09 -68.49 19.61
CA GLY A 156 13.70 -68.45 18.20
C GLY A 156 12.39 -67.70 17.99
N ARG A 157 11.37 -67.97 18.83
CA ARG A 157 10.09 -67.24 18.81
C ARG A 157 10.22 -65.77 19.15
N VAL A 158 11.04 -65.42 20.14
CA VAL A 158 11.29 -64.02 20.52
C VAL A 158 11.95 -63.25 19.36
N ARG A 159 12.95 -63.86 18.70
CA ARG A 159 13.63 -63.25 17.56
C ARG A 159 12.68 -63.06 16.37
N ASP A 160 11.87 -64.07 16.06
CA ASP A 160 10.86 -63.99 14.98
C ASP A 160 9.78 -62.91 15.27
N LEU A 161 9.40 -62.73 16.54
CA LEU A 161 8.50 -61.65 16.97
C LEU A 161 9.17 -60.26 16.92
N GLN A 162 10.46 -60.16 17.26
CA GLN A 162 11.22 -58.91 17.15
C GLN A 162 11.36 -58.46 15.68
N ASP A 163 11.66 -59.39 14.77
CA ASP A 163 11.74 -59.11 13.33
C ASP A 163 10.38 -58.66 12.77
N LYS A 164 9.28 -59.31 13.19
CA LYS A 164 7.91 -58.89 12.86
C LYS A 164 7.58 -57.50 13.41
N LEU A 165 7.97 -57.20 14.65
CA LEU A 165 7.76 -55.89 15.26
C LEU A 165 8.50 -54.80 14.49
N GLN A 166 9.76 -55.06 14.12
CA GLN A 166 10.59 -54.11 13.38
C GLN A 166 10.04 -53.87 11.96
N SER A 167 9.56 -54.92 11.30
CA SER A 167 8.88 -54.81 9.99
C SER A 167 7.63 -53.92 10.08
N VAL A 168 6.75 -54.16 11.05
CA VAL A 168 5.54 -53.34 11.26
C VAL A 168 5.89 -51.91 11.65
N GLN A 169 6.96 -51.69 12.43
CA GLN A 169 7.42 -50.34 12.80
C GLN A 169 7.82 -49.51 11.57
N VAL A 170 8.55 -50.12 10.62
CA VAL A 170 8.93 -49.47 9.35
C VAL A 170 7.70 -49.12 8.51
N GLU A 171 6.71 -50.01 8.45
CA GLU A 171 5.45 -49.77 7.74
C GLU A 171 4.65 -48.62 8.37
N VAL A 172 4.57 -48.56 9.71
CA VAL A 172 3.91 -47.45 10.44
C VAL A 172 4.61 -46.11 10.20
N ASP A 173 5.94 -46.07 10.18
CA ASP A 173 6.67 -44.83 9.95
C ASP A 173 6.56 -44.36 8.49
N ALA A 174 6.46 -45.29 7.53
CA ALA A 174 6.13 -44.96 6.14
C ALA A 174 4.71 -44.38 6.01
N ASP A 175 3.72 -44.99 6.67
CA ASP A 175 2.33 -44.50 6.69
C ASP A 175 2.22 -43.13 7.38
N ARG A 176 3.00 -42.87 8.44
CA ARG A 176 3.07 -41.56 9.08
C ARG A 176 3.59 -40.48 8.14
N ARG A 177 4.65 -40.76 7.38
CA ARG A 177 5.18 -39.83 6.37
C ARG A 177 4.16 -39.55 5.27
N ASN A 178 3.49 -40.59 4.78
CA ASN A 178 2.39 -40.44 3.82
C ASN A 178 1.24 -39.59 4.40
N GLY A 179 0.92 -39.78 5.69
CA GLY A 179 -0.07 -38.98 6.40
C GLY A 179 0.32 -37.50 6.54
N THR A 180 1.59 -37.20 6.84
CA THR A 180 2.09 -35.81 6.90
C THR A 180 2.06 -35.13 5.54
N ASP A 181 2.42 -35.85 4.47
CA ASP A 181 2.39 -35.32 3.10
C ASP A 181 0.94 -35.07 2.65
N GLN A 182 0.02 -35.98 2.99
CA GLN A 182 -1.40 -35.81 2.70
C GLN A 182 -2.01 -34.65 3.51
N ALA A 183 -1.64 -34.47 4.77
CA ALA A 183 -2.06 -33.32 5.58
C ALA A 183 -1.54 -31.99 5.01
N ALA A 184 -0.28 -31.94 4.57
CA ALA A 184 0.28 -30.77 3.90
C ALA A 184 -0.45 -30.45 2.59
N ARG A 185 -0.82 -31.47 1.81
CA ARG A 185 -1.60 -31.31 0.58
C ARG A 185 -3.02 -30.82 0.85
N ILE A 186 -3.69 -31.34 1.88
CA ILE A 186 -5.02 -30.86 2.31
C ILE A 186 -4.92 -29.38 2.71
N ALA A 187 -3.93 -29.00 3.53
CA ALA A 187 -3.73 -27.60 3.92
C ALA A 187 -3.44 -26.68 2.72
N ALA A 188 -2.72 -27.17 1.70
CA ALA A 188 -2.50 -26.41 0.46
C ALA A 188 -3.81 -26.20 -0.32
N LEU A 189 -4.64 -27.24 -0.46
CA LEU A 189 -5.95 -27.16 -1.12
C LEU A 189 -6.93 -26.26 -0.35
N ASP A 190 -6.95 -26.33 0.98
CA ASP A 190 -7.78 -25.46 1.82
C ASP A 190 -7.39 -23.98 1.63
N ASN A 191 -6.08 -23.69 1.54
CA ASN A 191 -5.58 -22.34 1.25
C ASN A 191 -5.97 -21.85 -0.16
N GLU A 192 -5.95 -22.73 -1.16
CA GLU A 192 -6.36 -22.41 -2.53
C GLU A 192 -7.86 -22.19 -2.64
N ASN A 193 -8.67 -23.03 -2.00
CA ASN A 193 -10.12 -22.85 -1.93
C ASN A 193 -10.51 -21.56 -1.20
N ALA A 194 -9.81 -21.22 -0.11
CA ALA A 194 -10.01 -19.95 0.58
C ALA A 194 -9.69 -18.74 -0.33
N ARG A 195 -8.62 -18.84 -1.15
CA ARG A 195 -8.29 -17.82 -2.15
C ARG A 195 -9.40 -17.66 -3.18
N LEU A 196 -9.82 -18.76 -3.78
CA LEU A 196 -10.85 -18.78 -4.83
C LEU A 196 -12.21 -18.31 -4.28
N GLY A 197 -12.54 -18.67 -3.04
CA GLY A 197 -13.75 -18.18 -2.37
C GLY A 197 -13.77 -16.66 -2.24
N VAL A 198 -12.66 -16.05 -1.82
CA VAL A 198 -12.53 -14.59 -1.77
C VAL A 198 -12.61 -13.97 -3.17
N GLU A 199 -11.96 -14.56 -4.17
CA GLU A 199 -12.03 -14.08 -5.55
C GLU A 199 -13.46 -14.09 -6.11
N VAL A 200 -14.22 -15.15 -5.86
CA VAL A 200 -15.64 -15.27 -6.25
C VAL A 200 -16.49 -14.23 -5.53
N ASP A 201 -16.29 -14.02 -4.22
CA ASP A 201 -17.01 -13.01 -3.45
C ASP A 201 -16.72 -11.59 -3.96
N VAL A 202 -15.47 -11.28 -4.31
CA VAL A 202 -15.07 -10.00 -4.94
C VAL A 202 -15.77 -9.79 -6.26
N LEU A 203 -15.72 -10.80 -7.14
CA LEU A 203 -16.37 -10.70 -8.45
C LEU A 203 -17.88 -10.53 -8.32
N ARG A 204 -18.52 -11.26 -7.39
CA ARG A 204 -19.97 -11.10 -7.13
C ARG A 204 -20.29 -9.69 -6.61
N THR A 205 -19.52 -9.19 -5.65
CA THR A 205 -19.71 -7.84 -5.09
C THR A 205 -19.48 -6.75 -6.14
N ALA A 206 -18.48 -6.91 -7.00
CA ALA A 206 -18.21 -6.00 -8.12
C ALA A 206 -19.35 -6.04 -9.14
N ILE A 207 -19.90 -7.22 -9.46
CA ILE A 207 -21.06 -7.37 -10.34
C ILE A 207 -22.30 -6.70 -9.76
N ASP A 208 -22.56 -6.86 -8.47
CA ASP A 208 -23.72 -6.23 -7.81
C ASP A 208 -23.56 -4.70 -7.75
N ALA A 209 -22.36 -4.21 -7.45
CA ALA A 209 -22.03 -2.79 -7.45
C ALA A 209 -22.13 -2.18 -8.86
N MET A 210 -21.70 -2.91 -9.91
CA MET A 210 -21.94 -2.54 -11.31
C MET A 210 -23.42 -2.46 -11.61
N ALA A 211 -24.19 -3.50 -11.27
CA ALA A 211 -25.61 -3.53 -11.57
C ALA A 211 -26.36 -2.38 -10.88
N SER A 212 -25.96 -2.00 -9.66
CA SER A 212 -26.49 -0.80 -8.99
C SER A 212 -26.06 0.49 -9.69
N SER A 213 -24.75 0.68 -9.89
CA SER A 213 -24.22 1.95 -10.42
C SER A 213 -24.58 2.16 -11.89
N VAL A 214 -24.72 1.11 -12.69
CA VAL A 214 -25.24 1.17 -14.06
C VAL A 214 -26.71 1.56 -14.06
N ARG A 215 -27.52 1.08 -13.10
CA ARG A 215 -28.91 1.53 -12.96
C ARG A 215 -28.98 3.01 -12.58
N ASP A 216 -28.12 3.46 -11.68
CA ASP A 216 -28.09 4.86 -11.21
C ASP A 216 -27.54 5.80 -12.31
N ALA A 217 -26.43 5.45 -12.94
CA ALA A 217 -25.84 6.24 -14.02
C ALA A 217 -26.68 6.24 -15.30
N ALA A 218 -27.39 5.14 -15.62
CA ALA A 218 -28.36 5.14 -16.71
C ALA A 218 -29.59 6.04 -16.41
N HIS A 219 -29.87 6.30 -15.13
CA HIS A 219 -30.89 7.25 -14.73
C HIS A 219 -30.41 8.71 -14.91
N ASP A 220 -29.14 8.97 -14.59
CA ASP A 220 -28.55 10.31 -14.58
C ASP A 220 -27.86 10.73 -15.89
N GLY A 221 -27.55 9.77 -16.78
CA GLY A 221 -26.87 10.02 -18.06
C GLY A 221 -25.35 10.29 -17.95
N ASP A 222 -24.73 9.97 -16.82
CA ASP A 222 -23.32 10.29 -16.52
C ASP A 222 -22.37 9.17 -17.01
N THR A 223 -21.84 9.36 -18.22
CA THR A 223 -20.94 8.40 -18.90
C THR A 223 -19.52 8.36 -18.30
N ASP A 224 -19.05 9.47 -17.71
CA ASP A 224 -17.70 9.56 -17.14
C ASP A 224 -17.61 8.76 -15.84
N ARG A 225 -18.67 8.81 -15.03
CA ARG A 225 -18.79 7.99 -13.83
C ARG A 225 -18.82 6.50 -14.16
N LEU A 226 -19.46 6.10 -15.27
CA LEU A 226 -19.46 4.72 -15.75
C LEU A 226 -18.07 4.25 -16.18
N ALA A 227 -17.33 5.07 -16.93
CA ALA A 227 -15.97 4.74 -17.35
C ALA A 227 -15.03 4.54 -16.15
N ALA A 228 -15.09 5.44 -15.15
CA ALA A 228 -14.29 5.31 -13.93
C ALA A 228 -14.59 4.03 -13.12
N ILE A 229 -15.86 3.61 -13.09
CA ILE A 229 -16.26 2.34 -12.45
C ILE A 229 -15.68 1.14 -13.20
N ILE A 230 -15.76 1.14 -14.54
CA ILE A 230 -15.25 0.05 -15.39
C ILE A 230 -13.72 -0.08 -15.23
N ASP A 231 -13.00 1.04 -15.21
CA ASP A 231 -11.55 1.05 -14.98
C ASP A 231 -11.18 0.52 -13.59
N GLY A 232 -11.95 0.91 -12.56
CA GLY A 232 -11.77 0.40 -11.21
C GLY A 232 -11.92 -1.12 -11.14
N ILE A 233 -12.90 -1.69 -11.86
CA ILE A 233 -13.17 -3.13 -11.86
C ILE A 233 -12.14 -3.90 -12.66
N SER A 234 -11.73 -3.36 -13.82
CA SER A 234 -10.64 -3.92 -14.61
C SER A 234 -9.34 -3.96 -13.81
N ALA A 235 -9.07 -2.94 -12.99
CA ALA A 235 -7.95 -2.94 -12.06
C ALA A 235 -8.10 -4.02 -10.97
N THR A 236 -9.32 -4.20 -10.44
CA THR A 236 -9.61 -5.21 -9.42
C THR A 236 -9.40 -6.63 -9.93
N ALA A 237 -9.95 -6.95 -11.10
CA ALA A 237 -9.81 -8.25 -11.73
C ALA A 237 -8.34 -8.59 -12.06
N LYS A 238 -7.53 -7.58 -12.42
CA LYS A 238 -6.11 -7.78 -12.73
C LYS A 238 -5.25 -8.08 -11.49
N ARG A 239 -5.58 -7.52 -10.34
CA ARG A 239 -4.74 -7.66 -9.12
C ARG A 239 -5.14 -8.87 -8.26
N GLY A 240 -6.41 -9.27 -8.28
CA GLY A 240 -6.90 -10.42 -7.52
C GLY A 240 -6.78 -10.24 -5.99
N PRO A 241 -7.23 -11.23 -5.21
CA PRO A 241 -7.07 -11.20 -3.76
C PRO A 241 -5.60 -11.36 -3.35
N LYS A 242 -5.21 -10.67 -2.27
CA LYS A 242 -3.85 -10.74 -1.70
C LYS A 242 -3.86 -11.53 -0.40
N ARG A 243 -2.79 -12.27 -0.13
CA ARG A 243 -2.62 -12.93 1.16
C ARG A 243 -2.18 -11.88 2.19
N ALA A 244 -2.81 -11.89 3.36
CA ALA A 244 -2.41 -11.03 4.46
C ALA A 244 -1.01 -11.42 5.00
N LEU A 245 -0.34 -10.47 5.65
CA LEU A 245 0.99 -10.61 6.23
C LEU A 245 1.02 -11.53 7.47
N GLY A 246 -0.13 -11.92 8.00
CA GLY A 246 -0.26 -12.79 9.17
C GLY A 246 -0.44 -12.01 10.47
N THR A 247 -0.30 -12.72 11.59
CA THR A 247 -0.55 -12.21 12.95
C THR A 247 0.71 -12.12 13.81
N GLY A 248 1.88 -12.28 13.19
CA GLY A 248 3.19 -12.25 13.85
C GLY A 248 3.51 -10.91 14.52
N ASP A 249 4.44 -10.94 15.47
CA ASP A 249 4.83 -9.75 16.22
C ASP A 249 5.63 -8.73 15.38
N ASP A 250 6.24 -9.20 14.30
CA ASP A 250 6.91 -8.43 13.27
C ASP A 250 5.94 -7.67 12.34
N VAL A 251 4.68 -8.06 12.30
CA VAL A 251 3.65 -7.40 11.49
C VAL A 251 3.07 -6.21 12.27
N PRO A 252 2.96 -5.00 11.66
CA PRO A 252 2.33 -3.85 12.30
C PRO A 252 0.91 -4.17 12.75
N VAL A 253 0.51 -3.72 13.94
CA VAL A 253 -0.76 -4.09 14.59
C VAL A 253 -1.98 -3.84 13.68
N PHE A 254 -1.95 -2.75 12.90
CA PHE A 254 -3.03 -2.43 11.95
C PHE A 254 -3.12 -3.38 10.74
N LEU A 255 -2.06 -4.14 10.43
CA LEU A 255 -2.00 -5.13 9.36
C LEU A 255 -2.13 -6.58 9.86
N ARG A 256 -2.20 -6.83 11.17
CA ARG A 256 -2.30 -8.19 11.71
C ARG A 256 -3.63 -8.84 11.33
N TYR A 257 -3.59 -9.73 10.36
CA TYR A 257 -4.74 -10.48 9.87
C TYR A 257 -4.24 -11.78 9.23
N ASP A 258 -4.98 -12.87 9.43
CA ASP A 258 -4.69 -14.15 8.79
C ASP A 258 -5.78 -14.46 7.75
N GLY A 259 -5.36 -14.87 6.56
CA GLY A 259 -6.23 -15.19 5.44
C GLY A 259 -6.03 -14.32 4.21
N TRP A 260 -7.04 -14.35 3.34
CA TRP A 260 -7.05 -13.64 2.07
C TRP A 260 -7.85 -12.35 2.18
N VAL A 261 -7.29 -11.28 1.63
CA VAL A 261 -7.89 -9.96 1.57
C VAL A 261 -8.31 -9.67 0.15
N PRO A 262 -9.61 -9.41 -0.10
CA PRO A 262 -10.06 -8.96 -1.40
C PRO A 262 -9.40 -7.62 -1.76
N TYR A 263 -8.99 -7.47 -3.01
CA TYR A 263 -8.52 -6.18 -3.49
C TYR A 263 -9.70 -5.31 -3.91
N CYS A 264 -9.78 -4.12 -3.33
CA CYS A 264 -10.83 -3.13 -3.52
C CYS A 264 -10.14 -1.75 -3.66
N PRO A 265 -9.94 -1.25 -4.89
CA PRO A 265 -9.16 -0.04 -5.12
C PRO A 265 -9.81 1.17 -4.43
N ILE A 266 -8.98 1.97 -3.78
CA ILE A 266 -9.40 3.20 -3.11
C ILE A 266 -8.93 4.40 -3.95
N PRO A 267 -9.84 5.28 -4.40
CA PRO A 267 -9.45 6.47 -5.16
C PRO A 267 -8.44 7.33 -4.39
N LYS A 268 -7.49 7.95 -5.13
CA LYS A 268 -6.44 8.81 -4.56
C LYS A 268 -6.99 9.85 -3.58
N ASP A 269 -8.05 10.55 -3.93
CA ASP A 269 -8.64 11.58 -3.07
C ASP A 269 -9.19 11.01 -1.75
N ALA A 270 -9.73 9.79 -1.78
CA ALA A 270 -10.20 9.10 -0.59
C ALA A 270 -9.03 8.65 0.31
N VAL A 271 -7.91 8.22 -0.29
CA VAL A 271 -6.65 7.93 0.42
C VAL A 271 -6.14 9.21 1.10
N LYS A 272 -5.97 10.31 0.35
CA LYS A 272 -5.52 11.60 0.89
C LYS A 272 -6.42 12.12 2.01
N ALA A 273 -7.74 12.05 1.81
CA ALA A 273 -8.71 12.45 2.84
C ALA A 273 -8.60 11.58 4.10
N ALA A 274 -8.29 10.29 3.97
CA ALA A 274 -8.03 9.43 5.12
C ALA A 274 -6.71 9.80 5.82
N CYS A 275 -5.62 10.07 5.08
CA CYS A 275 -4.36 10.56 5.64
C CYS A 275 -4.58 11.85 6.45
N LYS A 276 -5.25 12.85 5.88
CA LYS A 276 -5.55 14.14 6.54
C LYS A 276 -6.36 13.95 7.83
N ARG A 277 -7.38 13.07 7.82
CA ARG A 277 -8.16 12.75 9.03
C ARG A 277 -7.32 12.10 10.12
N VAL A 278 -6.44 11.18 9.76
CA VAL A 278 -5.58 10.49 10.74
C VAL A 278 -4.55 11.46 11.31
N TRP A 279 -3.98 12.35 10.48
CA TRP A 279 -3.10 13.41 10.96
C TRP A 279 -3.81 14.37 11.92
N ALA A 280 -5.01 14.81 11.59
CA ALA A 280 -5.80 15.66 12.48
C ALA A 280 -6.08 14.99 13.85
N LEU A 281 -6.30 13.67 13.87
CA LEU A 281 -6.45 12.91 15.11
C LEU A 281 -5.14 12.71 15.88
N LYS A 282 -4.02 12.72 15.15
CA LYS A 282 -2.69 12.57 15.72
C LYS A 282 -2.21 13.84 16.40
N THR A 283 -2.60 15.02 15.91
CA THR A 283 -2.27 16.32 16.52
C THR A 283 -2.72 16.35 17.99
N GLY A 284 -1.77 16.48 18.92
CA GLY A 284 -2.03 16.48 20.36
C GLY A 284 -2.19 15.08 20.99
N CYS A 285 -1.98 14.00 20.24
CA CYS A 285 -1.98 12.63 20.76
C CYS A 285 -0.54 12.12 20.98
N PRO A 286 -0.19 11.62 22.19
CA PRO A 286 1.16 11.11 22.47
C PRO A 286 1.46 9.74 21.84
N ASN A 287 0.43 9.04 21.35
CA ASN A 287 0.59 7.74 20.67
C ASN A 287 1.22 7.93 19.30
N THR A 288 1.82 6.88 18.75
CA THR A 288 2.38 6.92 17.39
C THR A 288 1.29 7.02 16.32
N LEU A 289 1.63 7.47 15.11
CA LEU A 289 0.72 7.51 13.97
C LEU A 289 0.11 6.14 13.68
N ALA A 290 0.90 5.06 13.79
CA ALA A 290 0.44 3.69 13.62
C ALA A 290 -0.65 3.31 14.63
N ASP A 291 -0.48 3.69 15.90
CA ASP A 291 -1.45 3.43 16.96
C ASP A 291 -2.73 4.25 16.77
N VAL A 292 -2.60 5.52 16.38
CA VAL A 292 -3.72 6.40 16.07
C VAL A 292 -4.48 5.88 14.85
N PHE A 293 -3.78 5.46 13.80
CA PHE A 293 -4.37 4.85 12.61
C PHE A 293 -5.12 3.57 12.95
N HIS A 294 -4.51 2.67 13.73
CA HIS A 294 -5.17 1.45 14.18
C HIS A 294 -6.46 1.74 14.97
N THR A 295 -6.38 2.67 15.93
CA THR A 295 -7.52 3.08 16.75
C THR A 295 -8.63 3.72 15.92
N TYR A 296 -8.25 4.60 14.98
CA TYR A 296 -9.18 5.20 14.03
C TYR A 296 -9.90 4.14 13.19
N MET A 297 -9.17 3.15 12.70
CA MET A 297 -9.74 2.07 11.89
C MET A 297 -10.68 1.16 12.68
N ILE A 298 -10.39 0.87 13.96
CA ILE A 298 -11.32 0.14 14.84
C ILE A 298 -12.64 0.90 15.02
N ARG A 299 -12.57 2.22 15.17
CA ARG A 299 -13.76 3.06 15.34
C ARG A 299 -14.56 3.21 14.05
N LYS A 300 -13.87 3.38 12.92
CA LYS A 300 -14.49 3.57 11.61
C LYS A 300 -15.16 2.30 11.11
N GLU A 301 -14.50 1.15 11.27
CA GLU A 301 -15.01 -0.16 10.85
C GLU A 301 -14.80 -1.17 11.99
N PRO A 302 -15.85 -1.41 12.81
CA PRO A 302 -15.78 -2.36 13.92
C PRO A 302 -15.58 -3.80 13.45
N ASP A 303 -16.11 -4.16 12.28
CA ASP A 303 -15.96 -5.50 11.69
C ASP A 303 -14.50 -5.75 11.31
N THR A 304 -13.90 -6.77 11.92
CA THR A 304 -12.47 -7.08 11.73
C THR A 304 -12.15 -7.41 10.27
N ARG A 305 -13.00 -8.17 9.56
CA ARG A 305 -12.73 -8.59 8.18
C ARG A 305 -12.76 -7.37 7.25
N LYS A 306 -13.80 -6.55 7.34
CA LYS A 306 -13.94 -5.31 6.54
C LYS A 306 -12.86 -4.28 6.87
N ARG A 307 -12.48 -4.17 8.14
CA ARG A 307 -11.39 -3.29 8.57
C ARG A 307 -10.07 -3.73 7.94
N CYS A 308 -9.73 -5.02 8.02
CA CYS A 308 -8.52 -5.55 7.42
C CYS A 308 -8.54 -5.38 5.90
N GLU A 309 -9.67 -5.65 5.24
CA GLU A 309 -9.86 -5.34 3.82
C GLU A 309 -9.55 -3.88 3.49
N PHE A 310 -10.15 -2.93 4.20
CA PHE A 310 -9.87 -1.51 3.97
C PHE A 310 -8.40 -1.18 4.21
N VAL A 311 -7.79 -1.65 5.31
CA VAL A 311 -6.41 -1.29 5.68
C VAL A 311 -5.41 -1.81 4.66
N TYR A 312 -5.53 -3.06 4.21
CA TYR A 312 -4.64 -3.62 3.20
C TYR A 312 -4.76 -2.89 1.86
N ASN A 313 -5.98 -2.60 1.42
CA ASN A 313 -6.20 -1.82 0.21
C ASN A 313 -5.68 -0.38 0.33
N PHE A 314 -5.87 0.24 1.49
CA PHE A 314 -5.34 1.57 1.77
C PHE A 314 -3.82 1.62 1.73
N VAL A 315 -3.13 0.64 2.33
CA VAL A 315 -1.67 0.53 2.27
C VAL A 315 -1.19 0.30 0.84
N ASP A 316 -1.85 -0.58 0.07
CA ASP A 316 -1.48 -0.85 -1.32
C ASP A 316 -1.64 0.39 -2.22
N GLU A 317 -2.72 1.15 -2.02
CA GLU A 317 -2.89 2.41 -2.75
C GLU A 317 -1.94 3.52 -2.27
N LEU A 318 -1.59 3.56 -0.98
CA LEU A 318 -0.55 4.46 -0.48
C LEU A 318 0.80 4.18 -1.16
N GLU A 319 1.21 2.91 -1.25
CA GLU A 319 2.43 2.50 -1.96
C GLU A 319 2.38 2.86 -3.44
N ARG A 320 1.22 2.68 -4.08
CA ARG A 320 1.02 3.03 -5.48
C ARG A 320 1.16 4.54 -5.73
N TYR A 321 0.62 5.37 -4.84
CA TYR A 321 0.61 6.82 -5.03
C TYR A 321 1.89 7.51 -4.54
N ALA A 322 2.62 6.90 -3.60
CA ALA A 322 3.85 7.45 -3.01
C ALA A 322 4.87 8.01 -4.02
N PRO A 323 5.17 7.38 -5.19
CA PRO A 323 6.13 7.94 -6.15
C PRO A 323 5.71 9.26 -6.79
N THR A 324 4.41 9.60 -6.74
CA THR A 324 3.82 10.75 -7.43
C THR A 324 3.15 11.76 -6.49
N ASP A 325 2.93 11.40 -5.23
CA ASP A 325 2.25 12.23 -4.25
C ASP A 325 3.02 12.21 -2.92
N VAL A 326 3.57 13.37 -2.55
CA VAL A 326 4.44 13.46 -1.37
C VAL A 326 3.67 13.25 -0.07
N GLU A 327 2.40 13.62 0.00
CA GLU A 327 1.58 13.40 1.20
C GLU A 327 1.39 11.91 1.44
N CYS A 328 1.14 11.14 0.37
CA CYS A 328 1.04 9.69 0.44
C CYS A 328 2.38 9.04 0.85
N ASP A 329 3.50 9.44 0.24
CA ASP A 329 4.82 8.89 0.60
C ASP A 329 5.20 9.21 2.05
N LEU A 330 5.00 10.46 2.47
CA LEU A 330 5.28 10.90 3.83
C LEU A 330 4.43 10.13 4.84
N PHE A 331 3.11 10.06 4.60
CA PHE A 331 2.20 9.31 5.46
C PHE A 331 2.62 7.85 5.56
N ARG A 332 2.95 7.20 4.44
CA ARG A 332 3.41 5.81 4.40
C ARG A 332 4.68 5.64 5.23
N ARG A 333 5.72 6.44 4.97
CA ARG A 333 7.01 6.33 5.67
C ARG A 333 6.85 6.51 7.17
N VAL A 334 6.03 7.47 7.61
CA VAL A 334 5.79 7.67 9.05
C VAL A 334 4.93 6.55 9.63
N LEU A 335 3.91 6.09 8.91
CA LEU A 335 3.04 4.98 9.34
C LEU A 335 3.84 3.69 9.59
N PHE A 336 4.85 3.43 8.77
CA PHE A 336 5.77 2.28 8.92
C PHE A 336 7.02 2.58 9.77
N GLN A 337 7.08 3.75 10.42
CA GLN A 337 8.21 4.18 11.27
C GLN A 337 9.56 4.24 10.51
N GLU A 338 9.51 4.38 9.18
CA GLU A 338 10.67 4.69 8.34
C GLU A 338 11.10 6.16 8.49
N LEU A 339 10.20 7.03 8.92
CA LEU A 339 10.47 8.42 9.27
C LEU A 339 9.83 8.80 10.61
N SER A 340 10.47 9.72 11.32
CA SER A 340 9.90 10.34 12.52
C SER A 340 8.71 11.23 12.14
N GLU A 341 7.76 11.40 13.06
CA GLU A 341 6.60 12.28 12.89
C GLU A 341 6.99 13.76 12.86
N ASP A 342 8.11 14.12 13.49
CA ASP A 342 8.69 15.47 13.50
C ASP A 342 8.94 16.02 12.09
N ILE A 343 9.05 15.15 11.08
CA ILE A 343 9.24 15.56 9.68
C ILE A 343 8.14 16.52 9.20
N ILE A 344 6.93 16.45 9.76
CA ILE A 344 5.85 17.37 9.43
C ILE A 344 6.15 18.75 9.98
N GLU A 345 6.53 18.84 11.25
CA GLU A 345 6.92 20.10 11.87
C GLU A 345 8.15 20.69 11.17
N GLU A 346 9.09 19.86 10.73
CA GLU A 346 10.23 20.27 9.91
C GLU A 346 9.81 20.81 8.54
N GLN A 347 8.86 20.17 7.85
CA GLN A 347 8.36 20.65 6.56
C GLN A 347 7.64 21.99 6.70
N GLU A 348 6.84 22.16 7.76
CA GLU A 348 6.15 23.42 8.04
C GLU A 348 7.10 24.53 8.45
N LEU A 349 8.11 24.22 9.27
CA LEU A 349 9.17 25.15 9.64
C LEU A 349 9.99 25.56 8.42
N MET A 350 10.38 24.60 7.57
CA MET A 350 11.07 24.86 6.31
C MET A 350 10.27 25.81 5.42
N ALA A 351 8.99 25.52 5.21
CA ALA A 351 8.12 26.32 4.37
C ALA A 351 7.99 27.76 4.91
N SER A 352 7.71 27.88 6.21
CA SER A 352 7.53 29.17 6.90
C SER A 352 8.80 30.03 6.87
N GLU A 353 9.97 29.41 7.13
CA GLU A 353 11.25 30.12 7.11
C GLU A 353 11.69 30.49 5.70
N LEU A 354 11.42 29.64 4.71
CA LEU A 354 11.70 29.95 3.31
C LEU A 354 10.83 31.13 2.85
N GLU A 355 9.54 31.11 3.17
CA GLU A 355 8.63 32.21 2.88
C GLU A 355 9.12 33.51 3.52
N ARG A 356 9.49 33.46 4.82
CA ARG A 356 10.05 34.60 5.54
C ARG A 356 11.29 35.17 4.85
N CYS A 357 12.24 34.31 4.46
CA CYS A 357 13.45 34.72 3.76
C CYS A 357 13.14 35.39 2.42
N LEU A 358 12.20 34.84 1.65
CA LEU A 358 11.82 35.39 0.35
C LEU A 358 11.08 36.71 0.48
N ARG A 359 10.23 36.86 1.51
CA ARG A 359 9.52 38.12 1.78
C ARG A 359 10.47 39.27 2.12
N LEU A 360 11.66 39.00 2.66
CA LEU A 360 12.69 40.03 2.89
C LEU A 360 13.25 40.59 1.58
N CYS A 361 13.31 39.76 0.53
CA CYS A 361 13.83 40.16 -0.78
C CYS A 361 12.75 40.67 -1.74
N ALA A 362 11.47 40.60 -1.36
CA ALA A 362 10.35 40.88 -2.25
C ALA A 362 9.80 42.30 -2.11
N SER A 363 9.40 42.88 -3.23
CA SER A 363 8.63 44.11 -3.28
C SER A 363 7.15 43.78 -3.48
N ASN A 364 6.32 44.01 -2.46
CA ASN A 364 4.88 43.69 -2.47
C ASN A 364 4.58 42.20 -2.79
N GLY A 365 5.39 41.28 -2.27
CA GLY A 365 5.23 39.84 -2.50
C GLY A 365 5.67 39.35 -3.87
N ILE A 366 6.31 40.22 -4.67
CA ILE A 366 6.89 39.90 -5.98
C ILE A 366 8.42 39.95 -5.87
N VAL A 367 9.08 38.98 -6.48
CA VAL A 367 10.54 38.82 -6.47
C VAL A 367 11.03 38.40 -7.85
N GLU A 368 12.16 38.93 -8.29
CA GLU A 368 12.79 38.52 -9.55
C GLU A 368 13.30 37.08 -9.46
N THR A 369 13.18 36.32 -10.55
CA THR A 369 13.56 34.91 -10.58
C THR A 369 15.02 34.70 -10.12
N ASP A 370 15.97 35.51 -10.58
CA ASP A 370 17.37 35.33 -10.20
C ASP A 370 17.61 35.57 -8.71
N MET A 371 17.00 36.61 -8.13
CA MET A 371 17.04 36.88 -6.69
C MET A 371 16.40 35.74 -5.89
N PHE A 372 15.31 35.17 -6.40
CA PHE A 372 14.64 34.03 -5.78
C PHE A 372 15.57 32.82 -5.72
N ILE A 373 16.26 32.50 -6.82
CA ILE A 373 17.18 31.35 -6.84
C ILE A 373 18.40 31.58 -5.96
N ASP A 374 18.94 32.79 -5.90
CA ASP A 374 20.05 33.09 -5.00
C ASP A 374 19.63 32.99 -3.53
N ALA A 375 18.41 33.45 -3.18
CA ALA A 375 17.84 33.24 -1.86
C ALA A 375 17.68 31.75 -1.52
N ILE A 376 17.21 30.93 -2.47
CA ILE A 376 17.14 29.46 -2.29
C ILE A 376 18.51 28.84 -2.05
N ARG A 377 19.54 29.24 -2.82
CA ARG A 377 20.91 28.72 -2.65
C ARG A 377 21.48 29.06 -1.29
N LEU A 378 21.21 30.27 -0.80
CA LEU A 378 21.60 30.69 0.55
C LEU A 378 20.85 29.93 1.63
N PHE A 379 19.55 29.67 1.40
CA PHE A 379 18.71 28.94 2.33
C PHE A 379 19.05 27.44 2.40
N PHE A 380 19.40 26.82 1.27
CA PHE A 380 19.77 25.41 1.16
C PHE A 380 21.25 25.23 0.77
N PRO A 381 22.21 25.56 1.65
CA PRO A 381 23.63 25.58 1.31
C PRO A 381 24.20 24.21 0.93
N ASP A 382 23.63 23.12 1.48
CA ASP A 382 24.14 21.76 1.29
C ASP A 382 23.43 21.00 0.15
N LYS A 383 22.50 21.67 -0.54
CA LYS A 383 21.67 21.05 -1.57
C LYS A 383 22.43 20.96 -2.89
N THR A 384 22.34 19.81 -3.54
CA THR A 384 23.10 19.56 -4.79
C THR A 384 22.60 20.45 -5.93
N ASP A 385 23.50 20.80 -6.85
CA ASP A 385 23.16 21.62 -8.02
C ASP A 385 22.00 21.03 -8.84
N ALA A 386 21.94 19.70 -8.97
CA ALA A 386 20.84 19.02 -9.66
C ALA A 386 19.49 19.26 -8.96
N ARG A 387 19.44 19.13 -7.62
CA ARG A 387 18.20 19.40 -6.87
C ARG A 387 17.82 20.88 -6.90
N LEU A 388 18.80 21.78 -6.93
CA LEU A 388 18.56 23.21 -7.09
C LEU A 388 18.07 23.55 -8.49
N ALA A 389 18.56 22.88 -9.52
CA ALA A 389 18.09 23.03 -10.90
C ALA A 389 16.61 22.63 -11.04
N ASP A 390 16.21 21.52 -10.41
CA ASP A 390 14.78 21.11 -10.40
C ASP A 390 13.87 22.19 -9.78
N LEU A 391 14.31 22.81 -8.68
CA LEU A 391 13.54 23.89 -8.05
C LEU A 391 13.52 25.13 -8.94
N ARG A 392 14.65 25.46 -9.58
CA ARG A 392 14.76 26.58 -10.52
C ARG A 392 13.77 26.44 -11.67
N GLU A 393 13.69 25.27 -12.28
CA GLU A 393 12.76 25.02 -13.40
C GLU A 393 11.31 25.29 -12.99
N LEU A 394 10.90 24.87 -11.79
CA LEU A 394 9.55 25.13 -11.27
C LEU A 394 9.27 26.61 -11.04
N VAL A 395 10.26 27.35 -10.55
CA VAL A 395 10.16 28.81 -10.36
C VAL A 395 10.06 29.53 -11.71
N GLU A 396 10.86 29.11 -12.70
CA GLU A 396 10.87 29.67 -14.05
C GLU A 396 9.54 29.40 -14.78
N ASN A 397 8.93 28.23 -14.56
CA ASN A 397 7.61 27.89 -15.12
C ASN A 397 6.48 28.76 -14.56
N ASP A 398 6.58 29.16 -13.29
CA ASP A 398 5.61 30.04 -12.62
C ASP A 398 5.95 31.54 -12.77
N ALA A 399 7.08 31.86 -13.40
CA ALA A 399 7.49 33.23 -13.63
C ALA A 399 6.60 33.94 -14.67
N THR A 400 6.33 35.21 -14.41
CA THR A 400 5.69 36.09 -15.38
C THR A 400 6.61 36.33 -16.58
N LYS A 401 6.06 36.84 -17.69
CA LYS A 401 6.85 37.22 -18.89
C LYS A 401 7.99 38.21 -18.60
N ASN A 402 7.93 38.91 -17.47
CA ASN A 402 8.93 39.88 -17.04
C ASN A 402 10.01 39.25 -16.14
N GLY A 403 10.02 37.93 -15.93
CA GLY A 403 10.99 37.26 -15.07
C GLY A 403 10.75 37.48 -13.57
N SER A 404 9.51 37.78 -13.17
CA SER A 404 9.13 37.99 -11.77
C SER A 404 8.12 36.95 -11.29
N VAL A 405 8.18 36.58 -10.02
CA VAL A 405 7.39 35.52 -9.42
C VAL A 405 6.63 36.05 -8.20
N GLN A 406 5.38 35.61 -8.03
CA GLN A 406 4.57 35.92 -6.85
C GLN A 406 4.82 34.88 -5.76
N ILE A 407 5.30 35.30 -4.59
CA ILE A 407 5.60 34.40 -3.47
C ILE A 407 4.36 33.60 -3.07
N ASP A 408 3.20 34.26 -2.94
CA ASP A 408 1.97 33.62 -2.49
C ASP A 408 1.46 32.52 -3.45
N ARG A 409 1.94 32.49 -4.71
CA ARG A 409 1.66 31.39 -5.65
C ARG A 409 2.55 30.18 -5.41
N LEU A 410 3.83 30.42 -5.12
CA LEU A 410 4.81 29.37 -4.86
C LEU A 410 4.75 28.86 -3.42
N LEU A 411 4.35 29.69 -2.47
CA LEU A 411 4.27 29.39 -1.04
C LEU A 411 2.91 29.89 -0.53
N PRO A 412 1.82 29.23 -0.94
CA PRO A 412 0.48 29.58 -0.50
C PRO A 412 0.35 29.34 1.00
N SER A 413 -0.29 30.29 1.68
CA SER A 413 -0.53 30.22 3.13
C SER A 413 -1.64 29.23 3.50
N ASP A 414 -2.38 28.72 2.52
CA ASP A 414 -3.49 27.78 2.71
C ASP A 414 -3.13 26.35 2.30
N ASP A 415 -3.42 25.38 3.19
CA ASP A 415 -3.21 23.94 2.94
C ASP A 415 -4.03 23.37 1.77
N THR A 416 -4.96 24.16 1.22
CA THR A 416 -5.87 23.76 0.16
C THR A 416 -5.21 23.74 -1.22
N HIS A 417 -4.17 24.53 -1.44
CA HIS A 417 -3.49 24.63 -2.73
C HIS A 417 -1.99 24.45 -2.55
N GLN A 418 -1.49 23.22 -2.56
CA GLN A 418 -0.04 23.03 -2.57
C GLN A 418 0.54 23.40 -3.95
N SER A 419 1.56 24.25 -3.96
CA SER A 419 2.26 24.61 -5.20
C SER A 419 3.21 23.47 -5.62
N PRO A 420 3.44 23.26 -6.94
CA PRO A 420 4.40 22.28 -7.42
C PRO A 420 5.82 22.52 -6.87
N PHE A 421 6.19 23.79 -6.66
CA PHE A 421 7.48 24.17 -6.08
C PHE A 421 7.63 23.68 -4.63
N LEU A 422 6.64 23.98 -3.78
CA LEU A 422 6.68 23.61 -2.36
C LEU A 422 6.64 22.09 -2.20
N ASP A 423 5.83 21.41 -3.01
CA ASP A 423 5.79 19.95 -3.06
C ASP A 423 7.15 19.36 -3.43
N ARG A 424 7.82 19.92 -4.44
CA ARG A 424 9.16 19.46 -4.83
C ARG A 424 10.19 19.70 -3.71
N ALA A 425 10.14 20.85 -3.05
CA ALA A 425 11.01 21.16 -1.92
C ALA A 425 10.79 20.18 -0.75
N ARG A 426 9.53 19.90 -0.39
CA ARG A 426 9.14 18.90 0.62
C ARG A 426 9.61 17.49 0.25
N CYS A 427 9.45 17.07 -1.02
CA CYS A 427 9.97 15.79 -1.54
C CYS A 427 11.49 15.69 -1.36
N GLN A 428 12.22 16.74 -1.71
CA GLN A 428 13.67 16.78 -1.62
C GLN A 428 14.13 16.73 -0.15
N LEU A 429 13.48 17.45 0.76
CA LEU A 429 13.75 17.37 2.20
C LEU A 429 13.56 15.94 2.72
N VAL A 430 12.45 15.28 2.37
CA VAL A 430 12.19 13.88 2.78
C VAL A 430 13.29 12.95 2.28
N THR A 431 13.69 13.10 1.02
CA THR A 431 14.77 12.31 0.42
C THR A 431 16.09 12.55 1.15
N GLU A 432 16.41 13.80 1.47
CA GLU A 432 17.61 14.20 2.20
C GLU A 432 17.65 13.61 3.61
N VAL A 433 16.52 13.62 4.33
CA VAL A 433 16.39 13.01 5.65
C VAL A 433 16.64 11.50 5.57
N VAL A 434 16.10 10.82 4.57
CA VAL A 434 16.31 9.38 4.36
C VAL A 434 17.77 9.06 4.02
N GLU A 435 18.38 9.81 3.10
CA GLU A 435 19.79 9.65 2.73
C GLU A 435 20.72 9.92 3.90
N PHE A 436 20.41 10.93 4.71
CA PHE A 436 21.15 11.27 5.91
C PHE A 436 21.06 10.17 6.96
N ARG A 437 19.85 9.67 7.22
CA ARG A 437 19.62 8.51 8.09
C ARG A 437 20.44 7.30 7.63
N ALA A 438 20.42 6.97 6.34
CA ALA A 438 21.20 5.87 5.78
C ALA A 438 22.71 6.09 5.95
N SER A 439 23.17 7.35 5.84
CA SER A 439 24.58 7.71 6.04
C SER A 439 25.02 7.56 7.50
N ILE A 440 24.18 7.98 8.46
CA ILE A 440 24.39 7.75 9.90
C ILE A 440 24.43 6.25 10.18
N GLU A 441 23.45 5.50 9.71
CA GLU A 441 23.37 4.05 9.92
C GLU A 441 24.64 3.35 9.40
N LYS A 442 25.04 3.66 8.17
CA LYS A 442 26.26 3.12 7.57
C LYS A 442 27.52 3.48 8.37
N ALA A 443 27.64 4.72 8.84
CA ALA A 443 28.79 5.16 9.63
C ALA A 443 28.85 4.46 11.00
N LEU A 444 27.70 4.27 11.65
CA LEU A 444 27.61 3.56 12.93
C LEU A 444 27.95 2.08 12.76
N TRP A 445 27.44 1.40 11.72
CA TRP A 445 27.82 0.03 11.39
C TRP A 445 29.32 -0.10 11.09
N GLY A 446 29.92 0.91 10.44
CA GLY A 446 31.36 0.93 10.17
C GLY A 446 32.25 1.12 11.40
N CYS A 447 31.70 1.65 12.49
CA CYS A 447 32.41 1.82 13.76
C CYS A 447 32.09 0.73 14.80
N ALA A 448 31.04 -0.07 14.59
CA ALA A 448 30.61 -1.09 15.54
C ALA A 448 31.54 -2.31 15.54
N ASP A 449 31.82 -2.82 16.74
CA ASP A 449 32.54 -4.08 16.90
C ASP A 449 31.59 -5.25 16.62
N THR A 450 31.98 -6.09 15.65
CA THR A 450 31.23 -7.27 15.18
C THR A 450 31.96 -8.58 15.46
N GLU A 451 33.03 -8.57 16.24
CA GLU A 451 33.83 -9.78 16.49
C GLU A 451 33.02 -10.88 17.21
N GLY A 452 33.09 -12.09 16.64
CA GLY A 452 32.63 -13.32 17.31
C GLY A 452 31.14 -13.67 17.16
N GLY A 453 30.43 -13.12 16.15
CA GLY A 453 29.02 -13.48 15.88
C GLY A 453 28.05 -13.03 16.97
N ARG A 454 28.48 -12.11 17.85
CA ARG A 454 27.61 -11.43 18.82
C ARG A 454 26.91 -10.25 18.14
N ALA A 455 25.81 -9.80 18.74
CA ALA A 455 25.14 -8.57 18.31
C ALA A 455 26.15 -7.41 18.29
N ALA A 456 26.10 -6.59 17.24
CA ALA A 456 27.03 -5.49 17.03
C ALA A 456 26.94 -4.49 18.19
N ARG A 457 28.10 -4.18 18.79
CA ARG A 457 28.20 -3.29 19.94
C ARG A 457 28.87 -1.98 19.54
N LEU A 458 28.35 -0.89 20.10
CA LEU A 458 28.86 0.46 19.87
C LEU A 458 29.21 1.11 21.20
N THR A 459 30.37 1.74 21.30
CA THR A 459 30.69 2.63 22.44
C THR A 459 30.21 4.06 22.15
N CYS A 460 30.08 4.90 23.20
CA CYS A 460 29.76 6.31 22.99
C CYS A 460 30.82 7.04 22.15
N GLU A 461 32.09 6.64 22.23
CA GLU A 461 33.17 7.23 21.42
C GLU A 461 33.02 6.86 19.94
N ASP A 462 32.67 5.61 19.64
CA ASP A 462 32.37 5.15 18.28
C ASP A 462 31.17 5.90 17.69
N ALA A 463 30.11 6.09 18.49
CA ALA A 463 28.94 6.87 18.09
C ALA A 463 29.32 8.33 17.77
N ARG A 464 30.12 8.99 18.62
CA ARG A 464 30.60 10.36 18.37
C ARG A 464 31.41 10.45 17.09
N LYS A 465 32.31 9.48 16.87
CA LYS A 465 33.16 9.41 15.68
C LYS A 465 32.32 9.23 14.43
N ALA A 466 31.37 8.30 14.43
CA ALA A 466 30.45 8.06 13.32
C ALA A 466 29.60 9.30 12.99
N LEU A 467 29.00 9.93 14.01
CA LEU A 467 28.16 11.12 13.81
C LEU A 467 28.96 12.30 13.27
N ARG A 468 30.19 12.55 13.78
CA ARG A 468 31.07 13.60 13.25
C ARG A 468 31.65 13.30 11.87
N GLN A 469 31.76 12.02 11.51
CA GLN A 469 32.17 11.63 10.16
C GLN A 469 31.09 12.00 9.15
N VAL A 470 29.82 11.82 9.50
CA VAL A 470 28.69 12.20 8.64
C VAL A 470 28.48 13.72 8.66
N GLU A 471 28.56 14.36 9.83
CA GLU A 471 28.42 15.81 10.00
C GLU A 471 29.58 16.40 10.79
N PRO A 472 30.67 16.82 10.12
CA PRO A 472 31.84 17.42 10.77
C PRO A 472 31.53 18.73 11.51
N HIS A 473 30.39 19.33 11.21
CA HIS A 473 29.96 20.62 11.71
C HIS A 473 29.13 20.57 13.00
N TYR A 474 28.73 19.38 13.45
CA TYR A 474 28.02 19.22 14.71
C TYR A 474 28.92 19.58 15.90
N THR A 475 28.38 20.41 16.78
CA THR A 475 29.01 20.73 18.06
C THR A 475 29.07 19.48 18.93
N ALA A 476 30.01 19.44 19.88
CA ALA A 476 30.09 18.32 20.82
C ALA A 476 28.76 18.08 21.56
N LYS A 477 28.10 19.16 21.95
CA LYS A 477 26.78 19.11 22.60
C LYS A 477 25.72 18.46 21.71
N GLU A 478 25.60 18.86 20.44
CA GLU A 478 24.61 18.28 19.52
C GLU A 478 24.83 16.78 19.31
N VAL A 479 26.10 16.36 19.17
CA VAL A 479 26.44 14.94 19.08
C VAL A 479 26.07 14.19 20.36
N ASP A 480 26.38 14.76 21.53
CA ASP A 480 26.05 14.16 22.83
C ASP A 480 24.52 14.08 23.04
N ASP A 481 23.77 15.11 22.65
CA ASP A 481 22.30 15.13 22.69
C ASP A 481 21.72 14.01 21.79
N MET A 482 22.27 13.81 20.59
CA MET A 482 21.88 12.68 19.71
C MET A 482 22.17 11.33 20.35
N ILE A 483 23.35 11.16 20.95
CA ILE A 483 23.73 9.91 21.62
C ILE A 483 22.81 9.65 22.81
N ALA A 484 22.52 10.66 23.63
CA ALA A 484 21.61 10.55 24.76
C ALA A 484 20.21 10.07 24.31
N ARG A 485 19.70 10.61 23.19
CA ARG A 485 18.43 10.15 22.59
C ARG A 485 18.47 8.68 22.18
N GLY A 486 19.54 8.23 21.51
CA GLY A 486 19.70 6.84 21.12
C GLY A 486 19.91 5.87 22.29
N LEU A 487 20.53 6.33 23.38
CA LEU A 487 20.77 5.55 24.59
C LEU A 487 19.51 5.35 25.44
N GLY A 488 18.67 6.39 25.57
CA GLY A 488 17.47 6.37 26.41
C GLY A 488 17.71 6.29 27.92
N THR A 489 18.97 6.18 28.37
CA THR A 489 19.42 6.23 29.78
C THR A 489 20.89 6.64 29.85
N ASP A 490 21.32 7.24 30.97
CA ASP A 490 22.58 8.00 31.03
C ASP A 490 23.90 7.21 31.07
N ASN A 491 23.95 5.88 31.19
CA ASN A 491 25.24 5.17 31.33
C ASN A 491 25.19 3.70 30.89
N ALA A 492 25.49 3.43 29.61
CA ALA A 492 25.81 2.07 29.14
C ALA A 492 27.17 2.08 28.44
N ASP A 493 28.13 1.34 28.98
CA ASP A 493 29.49 1.22 28.42
C ASP A 493 29.52 0.52 27.05
N ALA A 494 28.48 -0.26 26.74
CA ALA A 494 28.29 -0.91 25.45
C ALA A 494 26.82 -0.89 25.05
N ILE A 495 26.54 -0.44 23.83
CA ILE A 495 25.21 -0.23 23.30
C ILE A 495 24.93 -1.27 22.23
N ASP A 496 23.79 -1.95 22.31
CA ASP A 496 23.29 -2.74 21.19
C ASP A 496 22.95 -1.81 20.02
N LEU A 497 23.63 -1.99 18.89
CA LEU A 497 23.52 -1.06 17.75
C LEU A 497 22.10 -1.00 17.19
N GLN A 498 21.39 -2.13 17.11
CA GLN A 498 20.03 -2.15 16.59
C GLN A 498 19.07 -1.41 17.50
N ALA A 499 19.17 -1.61 18.82
CA ALA A 499 18.39 -0.86 19.79
C ALA A 499 18.71 0.64 19.74
N PHE A 500 19.99 1.00 19.60
CA PHE A 500 20.43 2.40 19.45
C PHE A 500 19.87 3.05 18.21
N LEU A 501 20.01 2.41 17.04
CA LEU A 501 19.47 2.90 15.77
C LEU A 501 17.95 3.04 15.87
N LYS A 502 17.26 2.02 16.37
CA LYS A 502 15.81 2.08 16.53
C LYS A 502 15.39 3.28 17.39
N ARG A 503 16.06 3.52 18.52
CA ARG A 503 15.75 4.66 19.38
C ARG A 503 16.10 5.98 18.72
N LEU A 504 17.35 6.14 18.27
CA LEU A 504 17.85 7.38 17.65
C LEU A 504 16.96 7.82 16.48
N LEU A 505 16.55 6.86 15.64
CA LEU A 505 15.79 7.11 14.42
C LEU A 505 14.28 7.26 14.68
N SER A 506 13.78 6.75 15.80
CA SER A 506 12.40 7.00 16.27
C SER A 506 12.30 8.22 17.18
N SER A 507 13.42 8.72 17.72
CA SER A 507 13.46 9.82 18.69
C SER A 507 13.66 11.16 18.00
N GLY A 508 12.55 11.69 17.48
CA GLY A 508 12.43 13.05 16.97
C GLY A 508 13.33 13.38 15.78
N SER A 509 13.48 14.68 15.51
CA SER A 509 14.21 15.19 14.37
C SER A 509 15.72 14.88 14.42
N LEU A 510 16.20 14.19 13.38
CA LEU A 510 17.63 13.96 13.12
C LEU A 510 18.30 15.15 12.43
N MET A 511 17.50 15.96 11.73
CA MET A 511 17.93 17.12 10.95
C MET A 511 17.77 18.45 11.68
N ALA A 512 17.10 18.51 12.84
CA ALA A 512 17.02 19.70 13.68
C ALA A 512 18.38 20.35 14.03
N PRO A 513 19.54 19.64 14.02
CA PRO A 513 20.85 20.26 14.15
C PRO A 513 21.49 20.68 12.81
N ARG A 514 20.96 20.29 11.64
CA ARG A 514 21.33 20.95 10.38
C ARG A 514 20.77 22.35 10.40
N ARG A 515 21.61 23.28 10.89
CA ARG A 515 21.79 24.74 10.69
C ARG A 515 20.75 25.60 9.91
N LEU A 516 19.76 25.04 9.23
CA LEU A 516 18.86 25.68 8.28
C LEU A 516 18.01 26.81 8.88
N TYR A 517 17.74 26.84 10.20
CA TYR A 517 16.82 27.84 10.76
C TYR A 517 17.37 28.65 11.95
N LYS A 518 18.37 28.14 12.68
CA LYS A 518 19.01 28.92 13.76
C LYS A 518 19.84 30.10 13.27
N LYS A 519 20.23 30.07 12.00
CA LYS A 519 20.79 31.24 11.32
C LYS A 519 19.71 32.15 10.74
N GLY A 520 18.43 32.03 11.06
CA GLY A 520 17.42 33.02 10.64
C GLY A 520 17.89 34.46 10.87
N ALA A 521 18.54 34.74 12.01
CA ALA A 521 19.16 36.04 12.28
C ALA A 521 20.41 36.36 11.42
N ALA A 522 21.24 35.38 11.09
CA ALA A 522 22.42 35.59 10.22
C ALA A 522 22.07 35.61 8.73
N VAL A 523 21.01 34.91 8.34
CA VAL A 523 20.38 34.98 7.01
C VAL A 523 19.72 36.34 6.89
N ASP A 524 19.05 36.86 7.92
CA ASP A 524 18.52 38.23 7.92
C ASP A 524 19.63 39.25 7.71
N GLU A 525 20.75 39.16 8.43
CA GLU A 525 21.91 40.04 8.23
C GLU A 525 22.53 39.88 6.83
N THR A 526 22.70 38.64 6.34
CA THR A 526 23.31 38.39 5.02
C THR A 526 22.40 38.82 3.88
N VAL A 527 21.09 38.57 3.99
CA VAL A 527 20.07 38.97 3.03
C VAL A 527 19.94 40.49 3.03
N GLN A 528 19.94 41.13 4.20
CA GLN A 528 19.97 42.59 4.27
C GLN A 528 21.27 43.17 3.70
N GLU A 529 22.43 42.55 3.92
CA GLU A 529 23.68 42.98 3.28
C GLU A 529 23.63 42.85 1.75
N VAL A 530 23.07 41.75 1.22
CA VAL A 530 22.90 41.55 -0.23
C VAL A 530 21.93 42.58 -0.81
N LEU A 531 20.79 42.82 -0.16
CA LEU A 531 19.82 43.85 -0.53
C LEU A 531 20.45 45.25 -0.50
N HIS A 532 21.24 45.56 0.53
CA HIS A 532 21.96 46.83 0.62
C HIS A 532 23.01 46.99 -0.48
N ARG A 533 23.73 45.91 -0.86
CA ARG A 533 24.69 45.95 -1.97
C ARG A 533 24.00 46.14 -3.32
N GLN A 534 22.85 45.52 -3.54
CA GLN A 534 22.09 45.70 -4.78
C GLN A 534 21.46 47.09 -4.88
N GLN A 535 20.85 47.58 -3.79
CA GLN A 535 20.37 48.96 -3.74
C GLN A 535 21.52 49.96 -4.00
N ALA A 536 22.68 49.75 -3.37
CA ALA A 536 23.85 50.59 -3.62
C ALA A 536 24.35 50.54 -5.08
N ALA A 537 24.16 49.42 -5.78
CA ALA A 537 24.51 49.27 -7.19
C ALA A 537 23.49 49.93 -8.14
N GLU A 538 22.19 49.97 -7.79
CA GLU A 538 21.17 50.67 -8.58
C GLU A 538 21.23 52.20 -8.45
N TYR A 539 21.72 52.70 -7.31
CA TYR A 539 21.90 54.14 -7.06
C TYR A 539 23.26 54.69 -7.54
N SER A 540 24.18 53.84 -7.97
CA SER A 540 25.48 54.21 -8.55
C SER A 540 25.47 54.14 -10.07
#